data_AF-A0A397TT06-F1
#
_entry.id   AF-A0A397TT06-F1
#
_cell.length_a   1.000
_cell.length_b   1.000
_cell.length_c   1.000
_cell.angle_alpha   90.00
_cell.angle_beta   90.00
_cell.angle_gamma   90.00
#
_symmetry.space_group_name_H-M   'P 1'
#
loop_
_entity.id
_entity.type
_entity.pdbx_description
1 polymer ?
#
loop_
_entity_poly.entity_id
_entity_poly.type
_entity_poly.pdbx_seq_one_letter_code
_entity_poly.pdbx_strand_id
1 'polypeptide(L)'
;MLKNLRNLFLTTFNNKSQNLYHPDNSPKLNQITYELLDTIWNIQLKQKNNEKEQLLSYVKAIDKGKVTQKRYRELAAISHDIPREYLVSQPRSNINSTMNQQIRTSLIDINQYLNSEINIDNIENVVYGITKAVGKARYCNIKNILKYIIPTLIKNQILNLLEPTIYIRISEDG
;
A
#
# COMPACT_ATOMS: atom_id res chain seq x y z
N MET A 1 5.61 17.05 -27.89
CA MET A 1 6.28 18.37 -27.91
C MET A 1 7.23 18.55 -26.70
N LEU A 2 6.72 18.54 -25.46
CA LEU A 2 7.56 18.74 -24.25
C LEU A 2 8.67 17.69 -24.03
N LYS A 3 8.45 16.43 -24.40
CA LYS A 3 9.45 15.34 -24.29
C LYS A 3 10.67 15.57 -25.21
N ASN A 4 10.46 16.18 -26.38
CA ASN A 4 11.53 16.54 -27.32
C ASN A 4 12.35 17.72 -26.80
N LEU A 5 11.68 18.71 -26.22
CA LEU A 5 12.31 19.87 -25.59
C LEU A 5 13.24 19.44 -24.43
N ARG A 6 12.73 18.53 -23.57
CA ARG A 6 13.49 17.97 -22.45
C ARG A 6 14.83 17.35 -22.89
N ASN A 7 14.78 16.48 -23.89
CA ASN A 7 15.96 15.78 -24.38
C ASN A 7 16.94 16.74 -25.08
N LEU A 8 16.43 17.69 -25.86
CA LEU A 8 17.25 18.73 -26.51
C LEU A 8 18.09 19.51 -25.49
N PHE A 9 17.47 19.98 -24.41
CA PHE A 9 18.18 20.73 -23.38
C PHE A 9 19.18 19.89 -22.60
N LEU A 10 18.82 18.65 -22.26
CA LEU A 10 19.72 17.75 -21.51
C LEU A 10 20.98 17.42 -22.33
N THR A 11 20.82 17.08 -23.60
CA THR A 11 21.94 16.80 -24.50
C THR A 11 22.82 18.03 -24.70
N THR A 12 22.20 19.20 -24.90
CA THR A 12 22.94 20.46 -25.08
C THR A 12 23.75 20.83 -23.83
N PHE A 13 23.16 20.67 -22.65
CA PHE A 13 23.84 20.92 -21.38
C PHE A 13 25.01 19.98 -21.17
N ASN A 14 24.82 18.67 -21.36
CA ASN A 14 25.88 17.68 -21.18
C ASN A 14 27.08 17.97 -22.10
N ASN A 15 26.82 18.27 -23.38
CA ASN A 15 27.87 18.58 -24.35
C ASN A 15 28.65 19.85 -23.98
N LYS A 16 27.96 20.92 -23.56
CA LYS A 16 28.62 22.18 -23.21
C LYS A 16 29.31 22.12 -21.84
N SER A 17 28.75 21.36 -20.90
CA SER A 17 29.25 21.28 -19.52
C SER A 17 30.68 20.75 -19.44
N GLN A 18 31.06 19.84 -20.34
CA GLN A 18 32.41 19.26 -20.39
C GLN A 18 33.50 20.31 -20.67
N ASN A 19 33.16 21.41 -21.35
CA ASN A 19 34.10 22.46 -21.72
C ASN A 19 34.02 23.71 -20.81
N LEU A 20 32.98 23.81 -19.97
CA LEU A 20 32.70 24.98 -19.15
C LEU A 20 33.06 24.78 -17.67
N TYR A 21 33.15 23.53 -17.22
CA TYR A 21 33.41 23.20 -15.83
C TYR A 21 34.63 22.28 -15.72
N HIS A 22 35.36 22.41 -14.62
CA HIS A 22 36.41 21.45 -14.27
C HIS A 22 35.81 20.03 -14.18
N PRO A 23 36.52 18.97 -14.62
CA PRO A 23 36.02 17.59 -14.57
C PRO A 23 35.49 17.16 -13.20
N ASP A 24 36.10 17.66 -12.11
CA ASP A 24 35.72 17.31 -10.74
C ASP A 24 34.39 17.96 -10.28
N ASN A 25 33.91 19.00 -10.96
CA ASN A 25 32.74 19.78 -10.52
C ASN A 25 31.40 19.13 -10.87
N SER A 26 31.39 18.07 -11.71
CA SER A 26 30.22 17.25 -12.07
C SER A 26 28.86 17.99 -12.15
N PRO A 27 28.73 19.03 -12.99
CA PRO A 27 27.56 19.90 -13.04
C PRO A 27 26.29 19.13 -13.47
N LYS A 28 25.15 19.46 -12.86
CA LYS A 28 23.86 18.78 -13.10
C LYS A 28 22.76 19.79 -13.42
N LEU A 29 22.04 19.58 -14.51
CA LEU A 29 20.89 20.38 -14.90
C LEU A 29 19.62 19.86 -14.20
N ASN A 30 19.09 20.65 -13.27
CA ASN A 30 18.01 20.21 -12.38
C ASN A 30 16.61 20.59 -12.87
N GLN A 31 16.46 21.82 -13.37
CA GLN A 31 15.20 22.41 -13.82
C GLN A 31 15.49 23.46 -14.90
N ILE A 32 14.53 23.67 -15.80
CA ILE A 32 14.50 24.81 -16.72
C ILE A 32 13.22 25.58 -16.44
N THR A 33 13.35 26.90 -16.34
CA THR A 33 12.23 27.82 -16.19
C THR A 33 12.26 28.79 -17.35
N TYR A 34 11.11 28.98 -18.01
CA TYR A 34 10.96 29.96 -19.09
C TYR A 34 9.57 30.58 -19.05
N GLU A 35 9.44 31.77 -19.62
CA GLU A 35 8.19 32.52 -19.68
C GLU A 35 7.70 32.60 -21.12
N LEU A 36 6.41 32.40 -21.32
CA LEU A 36 5.76 32.55 -22.61
C LEU A 36 4.35 33.10 -22.37
N LEU A 37 4.04 34.27 -22.94
CA LEU A 37 2.72 34.92 -22.82
C LEU A 37 2.29 35.07 -21.34
N ASP A 38 3.14 35.72 -20.54
CA ASP A 38 2.95 35.94 -19.09
C ASP A 38 2.73 34.65 -18.28
N THR A 39 3.05 33.49 -18.86
CA THR A 39 2.94 32.18 -18.21
C THR A 39 4.32 31.61 -17.97
N ILE A 40 4.63 31.32 -16.70
CA ILE A 40 5.88 30.70 -16.30
C ILE A 40 5.77 29.18 -16.41
N TRP A 41 6.64 28.59 -17.23
CA TRP A 41 6.75 27.16 -17.43
C TRP A 41 7.97 26.60 -16.68
N ASN A 42 7.76 25.54 -15.91
CA ASN A 42 8.82 24.83 -15.19
C ASN A 42 8.96 23.40 -15.70
N ILE A 43 10.11 23.08 -16.30
CA ILE A 43 10.46 21.72 -16.74
C ILE A 43 11.44 21.14 -15.72
N GLN A 44 10.96 20.20 -14.91
CA GLN A 44 11.83 19.43 -14.01
C GLN A 44 12.58 18.36 -14.80
N LEU A 45 13.92 18.35 -14.68
CA LEU A 45 14.80 17.42 -15.39
C LEU A 45 15.34 16.31 -14.49
N LYS A 46 15.35 16.53 -13.18
CA LYS A 46 15.45 15.43 -12.22
C LYS A 46 14.18 14.60 -12.29
N GLN A 47 14.31 13.32 -12.61
CA GLN A 47 13.40 12.36 -11.98
C GLN A 47 13.64 12.49 -10.48
N LYS A 48 12.60 12.79 -9.71
CA LYS A 48 12.59 12.39 -8.31
C LYS A 48 12.75 10.85 -8.35
N ASN A 49 13.97 10.35 -8.29
CA ASN A 49 14.24 8.96 -7.92
C ASN A 49 13.94 8.86 -6.44
N ASN A 50 12.66 8.96 -6.11
CA ASN A 50 12.18 8.69 -4.80
C ASN A 50 11.71 7.25 -4.87
N GLU A 51 12.67 6.33 -4.98
CA GLU A 51 12.43 4.87 -5.01
C GLU A 51 11.46 4.48 -3.89
N LYS A 52 11.56 5.16 -2.74
CA LYS A 52 10.60 5.05 -1.63
C LYS A 52 9.17 5.45 -2.01
N GLU A 53 8.94 6.60 -2.63
CA GLU A 53 7.59 7.01 -3.10
C GLU A 53 7.08 6.08 -4.22
N GLN A 54 7.98 5.59 -5.08
CA GLN A 54 7.64 4.65 -6.13
C GLN A 54 7.20 3.31 -5.55
N LEU A 55 7.98 2.72 -4.64
CA LEU A 55 7.63 1.49 -3.92
C LEU A 55 6.33 1.65 -3.12
N LEU A 56 6.12 2.80 -2.47
CA LEU A 56 4.85 3.12 -1.81
C LEU A 56 3.67 3.15 -2.80
N SER A 57 3.89 3.64 -4.01
CA SER A 57 2.87 3.66 -5.07
C SER A 57 2.52 2.25 -5.54
N TYR A 58 3.50 1.34 -5.65
CA TYR A 58 3.23 -0.08 -5.90
C TYR A 58 2.41 -0.70 -4.77
N VAL A 59 2.78 -0.50 -3.50
CA VAL A 59 2.00 -1.03 -2.36
C VAL A 59 0.55 -0.53 -2.40
N LYS A 60 0.35 0.77 -2.65
CA LYS A 60 -1.00 1.35 -2.79
C LYS A 60 -1.78 0.73 -3.96
N ALA A 61 -1.14 0.50 -5.10
CA ALA A 61 -1.78 -0.12 -6.26
C ALA A 61 -2.14 -1.59 -6.01
N ILE A 62 -1.27 -2.35 -5.35
CA ILE A 62 -1.52 -3.73 -4.91
C ILE A 62 -2.75 -3.78 -4.00
N ASP A 63 -2.77 -2.95 -2.96
CA ASP A 63 -3.86 -2.94 -1.97
C ASP A 63 -5.18 -2.47 -2.60
N LYS A 64 -5.18 -1.40 -3.41
CA LYS A 64 -6.38 -0.92 -4.11
C LYS A 64 -6.90 -1.92 -5.14
N GLY A 65 -5.98 -2.56 -5.87
CA GLY A 65 -6.29 -3.53 -6.91
C GLY A 65 -6.60 -4.92 -6.38
N LYS A 66 -6.51 -5.14 -5.06
CA LYS A 66 -6.65 -6.45 -4.41
C LYS A 66 -5.77 -7.52 -5.08
N VAL A 67 -4.54 -7.14 -5.39
CA VAL A 67 -3.59 -8.02 -6.07
C VAL A 67 -3.04 -9.00 -5.05
N THR A 68 -3.30 -10.28 -5.28
CA THR A 68 -2.79 -11.36 -4.42
C THR A 68 -1.28 -11.44 -4.52
N GLN A 69 -0.62 -11.94 -3.46
CA GLN A 69 0.84 -12.09 -3.42
C GLN A 69 1.34 -12.96 -4.58
N LYS A 70 0.62 -14.05 -4.88
CA LYS A 70 0.93 -14.94 -6.00
C LYS A 70 0.88 -14.20 -7.34
N ARG A 71 -0.20 -13.46 -7.61
CA ARG A 71 -0.34 -12.67 -8.84
C ARG A 71 0.75 -11.61 -8.95
N TYR A 72 1.10 -10.96 -7.84
CA TYR A 72 2.18 -9.98 -7.83
C TYR A 72 3.53 -10.62 -8.19
N ARG A 73 3.85 -11.79 -7.61
CA ARG A 73 5.08 -12.54 -7.95
C ARG A 73 5.12 -12.95 -9.42
N GLU A 74 4.00 -13.44 -9.96
CA GLU A 74 3.88 -13.81 -11.38
C GLU A 74 4.13 -12.60 -12.28
N LEU A 75 3.52 -11.44 -11.98
CA LEU A 75 3.74 -10.19 -12.71
C LEU A 75 5.18 -9.70 -12.62
N ALA A 76 5.77 -9.71 -11.43
CA ALA A 76 7.16 -9.29 -11.19
C ALA A 76 8.18 -10.26 -11.81
N ALA A 77 7.80 -11.52 -12.05
CA ALA A 77 8.63 -12.49 -12.77
C ALA A 77 8.73 -12.17 -14.26
N ILE A 78 7.65 -11.65 -14.85
CA ILE A 78 7.56 -11.37 -16.28
C ILE A 78 8.11 -9.97 -16.62
N SER A 79 7.86 -8.97 -15.79
CA SER A 79 8.27 -7.58 -16.05
C SER A 79 9.39 -7.12 -15.12
N HIS A 80 10.49 -6.65 -15.71
CA HIS A 80 11.61 -6.04 -14.98
C HIS A 80 11.26 -4.66 -14.38
N ASP A 81 10.18 -4.03 -14.87
CA ASP A 81 9.71 -2.73 -14.37
C ASP A 81 8.87 -2.86 -13.08
N ILE A 82 8.50 -4.08 -12.70
CA ILE A 82 7.77 -4.35 -11.46
C ILE A 82 8.78 -4.76 -10.39
N PRO A 83 8.81 -4.06 -9.23
CA PRO A 83 9.74 -4.41 -8.17
C PRO A 83 9.47 -5.82 -7.65
N ARG A 84 10.54 -6.50 -7.23
CA ARG A 84 10.41 -7.80 -6.59
C ARG A 84 9.73 -7.64 -5.24
N GLU A 85 9.02 -8.68 -4.81
CA GLU A 85 8.22 -8.67 -3.59
C GLU A 85 8.99 -8.21 -2.34
N TYR A 86 10.25 -8.63 -2.20
CA TYR A 86 11.05 -8.24 -1.05
C TYR A 86 11.26 -6.71 -0.95
N LEU A 87 11.24 -5.99 -2.08
CA LEU A 87 11.38 -4.53 -2.11
C LEU A 87 10.11 -3.80 -1.64
N VAL A 88 8.93 -4.37 -1.91
CA VAL A 88 7.64 -3.80 -1.46
C VAL A 88 7.23 -4.26 -0.06
N SER A 89 7.85 -5.32 0.45
CA SER A 89 7.63 -5.83 1.80
C SER A 89 7.93 -4.79 2.89
N GLN A 90 9.08 -4.12 2.80
CA GLN A 90 9.50 -3.14 3.82
C GLN A 90 8.56 -1.92 3.89
N PRO A 91 8.19 -1.25 2.79
CA PRO A 91 7.18 -0.19 2.81
C PRO A 91 5.82 -0.66 3.36
N ARG A 92 5.40 -1.88 3.05
CA ARG A 92 4.14 -2.46 3.54
C ARG A 92 4.17 -2.69 5.04
N SER A 93 5.27 -3.23 5.57
CA SER A 93 5.50 -3.40 7.00
C SER A 93 5.44 -2.07 7.75
N ASN A 94 6.09 -1.04 7.21
CA ASN A 94 6.07 0.30 7.79
C ASN A 94 4.64 0.87 7.86
N ILE A 95 3.84 0.72 6.79
CA ILE A 95 2.43 1.15 6.78
C ILE A 95 1.63 0.40 7.87
N ASN A 96 1.81 -0.91 8.00
CA ASN A 96 1.14 -1.71 9.01
C ASN A 96 1.54 -1.28 10.43
N SER A 97 2.82 -1.02 10.68
CA SER A 97 3.31 -0.52 11.97
C SER A 97 2.70 0.84 12.31
N THR A 98 2.67 1.78 11.36
CA THR A 98 2.05 3.10 11.57
C THR A 98 0.56 2.97 11.84
N MET A 99 -0.16 2.13 11.07
CA MET A 99 -1.58 1.88 11.31
C MET A 99 -1.82 1.29 12.69
N ASN A 100 -0.98 0.35 13.15
CA ASN A 100 -1.12 -0.28 14.47
C ASN A 100 -0.95 0.70 15.63
N GLN A 101 -0.14 1.75 15.45
CA GLN A 101 0.02 2.82 16.44
C GLN A 101 -1.22 3.74 16.48
N GLN A 102 -1.85 3.98 15.33
CA GLN A 102 -3.02 4.86 15.23
C GLN A 102 -4.33 4.15 15.58
N ILE A 103 -4.42 2.86 15.24
CA ILE A 103 -5.56 1.99 15.48
C ILE A 103 -4.98 0.66 15.96
N ARG A 104 -5.19 0.33 17.23
CA ARG A 104 -4.66 -0.90 17.82
C ARG A 104 -5.29 -2.11 17.11
N THR A 105 -4.54 -2.76 16.23
CA THR A 105 -4.96 -4.03 15.63
C THR A 105 -4.28 -5.19 16.34
N SER A 106 -5.00 -6.30 16.55
CA SER A 106 -4.48 -7.51 17.17
C SER A 106 -4.67 -8.68 16.21
N LEU A 107 -3.59 -9.42 15.95
CA LEU A 107 -3.66 -10.68 15.22
C LEU A 107 -4.11 -11.79 16.18
N ILE A 108 -5.14 -12.53 15.79
CA ILE A 108 -5.73 -13.60 16.60
C ILE A 108 -5.56 -14.91 15.81
N ASP A 109 -4.83 -15.86 16.37
CA ASP A 109 -4.78 -17.22 15.85
C ASP A 109 -6.06 -17.96 16.24
N ILE A 110 -6.94 -18.19 15.26
CA ILE A 110 -8.24 -18.82 15.46
C ILE A 110 -8.09 -20.29 15.91
N ASN A 111 -6.99 -20.96 15.56
CA ASN A 111 -6.80 -22.39 15.87
C ASN A 111 -6.69 -22.64 17.38
N GLN A 112 -6.28 -21.64 18.16
CA GLN A 112 -6.16 -21.74 19.61
C GLN A 112 -7.53 -21.72 20.34
N TYR A 113 -8.61 -21.38 19.63
CA TYR A 113 -9.92 -21.11 20.25
C TYR A 113 -11.06 -21.97 19.69
N LEU A 114 -10.75 -23.04 18.95
CA LEU A 114 -11.73 -23.92 18.31
C LEU A 114 -12.73 -24.57 19.31
N ASN A 115 -12.45 -24.54 20.62
CA ASN A 115 -13.19 -25.25 21.66
C ASN A 115 -13.96 -24.34 22.64
N SER A 116 -14.07 -23.02 22.40
CA SER A 116 -14.84 -22.14 23.31
C SER A 116 -16.33 -22.11 22.93
N GLU A 117 -17.17 -22.78 23.70
CA GLU A 117 -18.64 -22.71 23.57
C GLU A 117 -19.17 -21.39 24.12
N ILE A 118 -19.32 -20.37 23.27
CA ILE A 118 -19.99 -19.11 23.65
C ILE A 118 -21.25 -18.92 22.82
N ASN A 119 -22.40 -18.80 23.49
CA ASN A 119 -23.70 -18.66 22.85
C ASN A 119 -23.91 -17.20 22.39
N ILE A 120 -24.02 -16.99 21.07
CA ILE A 120 -24.11 -15.67 20.41
C ILE A 120 -25.55 -15.40 19.88
N ASP A 121 -26.51 -16.27 20.19
CA ASP A 121 -27.84 -16.23 19.58
C ASP A 121 -28.65 -14.95 19.88
N ASN A 122 -28.23 -14.12 20.85
CA ASN A 122 -28.88 -12.85 21.20
C ASN A 122 -28.38 -11.61 20.41
N ILE A 123 -27.51 -11.76 19.40
CA ILE A 123 -27.14 -10.62 18.53
C ILE A 123 -28.23 -10.40 17.47
N GLU A 124 -29.32 -9.73 17.86
CA GLU A 124 -30.24 -9.11 16.91
C GLU A 124 -29.55 -7.91 16.24
N ASN A 125 -29.64 -7.86 14.90
CA ASN A 125 -29.07 -6.85 13.99
C ASN A 125 -27.56 -6.93 13.67
N VAL A 126 -27.11 -8.06 13.12
CA VAL A 126 -25.96 -8.05 12.18
C VAL A 126 -26.52 -7.72 10.79
N VAL A 127 -26.48 -6.44 10.43
CA VAL A 127 -26.99 -5.93 9.15
C VAL A 127 -26.22 -6.53 7.96
N TYR A 128 -27.03 -6.93 6.98
CA TYR A 128 -26.75 -7.36 5.62
C TYR A 128 -25.60 -6.62 4.91
N GLY A 129 -24.64 -7.37 4.34
CA GLY A 129 -23.58 -6.77 3.52
C GLY A 129 -22.47 -7.69 3.00
N ILE A 130 -22.68 -9.00 2.85
CA ILE A 130 -21.64 -9.91 2.30
C ILE A 130 -22.26 -10.85 1.24
N THR A 131 -22.82 -10.31 0.16
CA THR A 131 -23.37 -11.16 -0.92
C THR A 131 -22.64 -11.10 -2.26
N LYS A 132 -21.58 -10.30 -2.46
CA LYS A 132 -20.84 -10.35 -3.74
C LYS A 132 -19.35 -10.05 -3.62
N ALA A 133 -18.58 -11.02 -3.13
CA ALA A 133 -17.18 -11.21 -3.54
C ALA A 133 -16.74 -12.59 -3.04
N VAL A 134 -15.68 -13.12 -3.66
CA VAL A 134 -14.98 -14.36 -3.31
C VAL A 134 -15.54 -15.61 -4.01
N GLY A 135 -14.96 -15.87 -5.18
CA GLY A 135 -14.97 -17.21 -5.76
C GLY A 135 -14.20 -18.18 -4.85
N LYS A 136 -14.76 -19.36 -4.67
CA LYS A 136 -14.11 -20.59 -4.15
C LYS A 136 -13.34 -20.45 -2.82
N ALA A 137 -14.05 -20.16 -1.73
CA ALA A 137 -13.69 -20.62 -0.39
C ALA A 137 -14.99 -20.77 0.44
N ARG A 138 -15.00 -21.69 1.42
CA ARG A 138 -16.20 -22.00 2.25
C ARG A 138 -16.84 -20.72 2.79
N TYR A 139 -18.17 -20.66 2.73
CA TYR A 139 -18.97 -19.62 3.36
C TYR A 139 -18.78 -19.67 4.89
N CYS A 140 -17.87 -18.86 5.42
CA CYS A 140 -17.82 -18.60 6.86
C CYS A 140 -18.79 -17.47 7.17
N ASN A 141 -19.93 -17.81 7.77
CA ASN A 141 -20.86 -16.82 8.29
C ASN A 141 -20.10 -15.93 9.29
N ILE A 142 -20.18 -14.60 9.13
CA ILE A 142 -19.53 -13.65 10.03
C ILE A 142 -19.91 -13.89 11.50
N LYS A 143 -21.13 -14.36 11.78
CA LYS A 143 -21.56 -14.78 13.12
C LYS A 143 -20.69 -15.90 13.69
N ASN A 144 -20.34 -16.88 12.86
CA ASN A 144 -19.48 -17.99 13.27
C ASN A 144 -18.07 -17.49 13.58
N ILE A 145 -17.53 -16.55 12.80
CA ILE A 145 -16.21 -15.95 13.04
C ILE A 145 -16.22 -15.15 14.37
N LEU A 146 -17.24 -14.31 14.56
CA LEU A 146 -17.41 -13.52 15.77
C LEU A 146 -17.51 -14.39 17.03
N LYS A 147 -18.16 -15.56 16.94
CA LYS A 147 -18.26 -16.57 18.01
C LYS A 147 -16.93 -16.99 18.59
N TYR A 148 -15.89 -17.08 17.75
CA TYR A 148 -14.56 -17.46 18.19
C TYR A 148 -13.70 -16.25 18.62
N ILE A 149 -13.93 -15.07 18.04
CA ILE A 149 -13.06 -13.90 18.24
C ILE A 149 -13.45 -13.08 19.48
N ILE A 150 -14.75 -12.81 19.67
CA ILE A 150 -15.25 -11.99 20.81
C ILE A 150 -14.77 -12.50 22.18
N PRO A 151 -14.82 -13.81 22.49
CA PRO A 151 -14.34 -14.34 23.77
C PRO A 151 -12.91 -13.92 24.11
N THR A 152 -12.03 -14.07 23.12
CA THR A 152 -10.60 -13.79 23.24
C THR A 152 -10.34 -12.31 23.43
N LEU A 153 -11.07 -11.48 22.70
CA LEU A 153 -10.98 -10.03 22.82
C LEU A 153 -11.46 -9.52 24.19
N ILE A 154 -12.50 -10.13 24.77
CA ILE A 154 -12.95 -9.82 26.15
C ILE A 154 -11.88 -10.27 27.16
N LYS A 155 -11.39 -11.51 27.04
CA LYS A 155 -10.37 -12.06 27.94
C LYS A 155 -9.10 -11.20 27.97
N ASN A 156 -8.69 -10.69 26.81
CA ASN A 156 -7.51 -9.85 26.66
C ASN A 156 -7.77 -8.37 26.99
N GLN A 157 -8.98 -8.03 27.47
CA GLN A 157 -9.40 -6.65 27.79
C GLN A 157 -9.21 -5.69 26.59
N ILE A 158 -9.36 -6.21 25.37
CA ILE A 158 -9.30 -5.43 24.13
C ILE A 158 -10.67 -4.84 23.81
N LEU A 159 -11.75 -5.61 24.06
CA LEU A 159 -13.13 -5.12 23.92
C LEU A 159 -13.59 -4.39 25.18
N ASN A 160 -14.04 -3.15 24.99
CA ASN A 160 -14.75 -2.41 26.02
C ASN A 160 -16.23 -2.84 26.03
N LEU A 161 -16.67 -3.49 27.11
CA LEU A 161 -18.07 -3.93 27.24
C LEU A 161 -19.06 -2.75 27.36
N LEU A 162 -18.58 -1.55 27.70
CA LEU A 162 -19.39 -0.33 27.76
C LEU A 162 -19.57 0.34 26.39
N GLU A 163 -18.70 0.00 25.43
CA GLU A 163 -18.77 0.46 24.04
C GLU A 163 -18.70 -0.76 23.09
N PRO A 164 -19.80 -1.52 22.93
CA PRO A 164 -19.79 -2.82 22.27
C PRO A 164 -19.69 -2.75 20.74
N THR A 165 -19.26 -1.61 20.18
CA THR A 165 -19.12 -1.42 18.74
C THR A 165 -17.76 -1.94 18.28
N ILE A 166 -17.75 -2.91 17.37
CA ILE A 166 -16.52 -3.52 16.84
C ILE A 166 -16.36 -3.15 15.37
N TYR A 167 -15.26 -2.47 15.03
CA TYR A 167 -14.87 -2.19 13.65
C TYR A 167 -13.98 -3.32 13.13
N ILE A 168 -14.49 -4.10 12.17
CA ILE A 168 -13.78 -5.24 11.61
C ILE A 168 -13.33 -4.91 10.19
N ARG A 169 -12.01 -4.99 9.96
CA ARG A 169 -11.44 -4.98 8.62
C ARG A 169 -11.19 -6.41 8.18
N ILE A 170 -11.89 -6.85 7.13
CA ILE A 170 -11.63 -8.12 6.48
C ILE A 170 -10.56 -7.88 5.42
N SER A 171 -9.36 -8.40 5.64
CA SER A 171 -8.34 -8.51 4.59
C SER A 171 -8.58 -9.80 3.82
N GLU A 172 -8.60 -9.73 2.48
CA GLU A 172 -8.43 -10.92 1.64
C GLU A 172 -6.97 -11.35 1.75
N ASP A 173 -6.67 -12.19 2.74
CA ASP A 173 -5.41 -12.92 2.80
C ASP A 173 -5.58 -14.16 1.91
N GLY A 174 -5.20 -14.00 0.63
CA GLY A 174 -5.16 -15.05 -0.39
C GLY A 174 -4.67 -14.54 -1.72
#